data_AF-A0A9D9L0E6-F1
#
_entry.id   AF-A0A9D9L0E6-F1
#
_cell.length_a   1.000
_cell.length_b   1.000
_cell.length_c   1.000
_cell.angle_alpha   90.00
_cell.angle_beta   90.00
_cell.angle_gamma   90.00
#
_symmetry.space_group_name_H-M   'P 1'
#
loop_
_entity.id
_entity.type
_entity.pdbx_description
1 polymer ?
#
loop_
_entity_poly.entity_id
_entity_poly.type
_entity_poly.pdbx_seq_one_letter_code
_entity_poly.pdbx_strand_id
1 'polypeptide(L)'
;HLIANESTADSIERHEIELKYVKDCSARILPLVDMVSDKKTRKKVEAVYDMIHGSPVKSNNSVRQIELDVIDQIDLLEAAVDSEDSDRITAVCKKITRLADERNRQLKYNN
;
A
#
# COMPACT_ATOMS: atom_id res chain seq x y z
N HIS A 1 -1.94 -3.63 44.54
CA HIS A 1 -1.95 -2.48 43.61
C HIS A 1 -1.22 -2.89 42.33
N LEU A 2 -1.96 -3.28 41.30
CA LEU A 2 -1.42 -3.55 39.96
C LEU A 2 -1.54 -2.23 39.19
N ILE A 3 -0.42 -1.53 39.03
CA ILE A 3 -0.28 -0.40 38.13
C ILE A 3 0.85 -0.80 37.18
N ALA A 4 0.66 -0.60 35.88
CA ALA A 4 1.54 -0.90 34.74
C ALA A 4 1.24 -2.22 34.01
N ASN A 5 0.35 -2.15 33.01
CA ASN A 5 0.57 -2.83 31.72
C ASN A 5 -0.43 -2.43 30.62
N GLU A 6 -1.39 -1.54 30.90
CA GLU A 6 -2.36 -1.08 29.90
C GLU A 6 -1.69 -0.27 28.76
N SER A 7 -0.62 0.48 29.05
CA SER A 7 0.10 1.30 28.06
C SER A 7 0.98 0.52 27.09
N THR A 8 1.47 -0.66 27.49
CA THR A 8 2.35 -1.48 26.64
C THR A 8 1.56 -2.26 25.60
N ALA A 9 0.37 -2.76 25.95
CA ALA A 9 -0.51 -3.46 25.01
C ALA A 9 -1.03 -2.53 23.89
N ASP A 10 -1.54 -1.35 24.26
CA ASP A 10 -2.03 -0.34 23.29
C ASP A 10 -0.94 0.12 22.32
N SER A 11 0.29 0.25 22.81
CA SER A 11 1.44 0.69 22.01
C SER A 11 1.92 -0.39 21.03
N ILE A 12 1.82 -1.67 21.40
CA ILE A 12 2.11 -2.81 20.53
C ILE A 12 1.02 -2.93 19.46
N GLU A 13 -0.25 -2.84 19.85
CA GLU A 13 -1.40 -2.99 18.95
C GLU A 13 -1.45 -1.88 17.89
N ARG A 14 -1.13 -0.63 18.26
CA ARG A 14 -0.94 0.46 17.30
C ARG A 14 0.20 0.18 16.33
N HIS A 15 1.35 -0.27 16.82
CA HIS A 15 2.52 -0.54 15.98
C HIS A 15 2.27 -1.68 14.97
N GLU A 16 1.50 -2.70 15.37
CA GLU A 16 1.10 -3.79 14.47
C GLU A 16 0.15 -3.31 13.37
N ILE A 17 -0.82 -2.45 13.70
CA ILE A 17 -1.75 -1.87 12.71
C ILE A 17 -1.00 -0.98 11.71
N GLU A 18 -0.05 -0.18 12.18
CA GLU A 18 0.76 0.71 11.34
C GLU A 18 1.53 -0.07 10.27
N LEU A 19 2.30 -1.08 10.67
CA LEU A 19 3.09 -1.91 9.76
C LEU A 19 2.25 -2.73 8.76
N LYS A 20 0.98 -2.96 9.08
CA LYS A 20 0.11 -3.86 8.33
C LYS A 20 -0.17 -3.36 6.91
N TYR A 21 -0.44 -2.08 6.72
CA TYR A 21 -0.75 -1.53 5.39
C TYR A 21 0.38 -1.75 4.38
N VAL A 22 1.60 -1.34 4.72
CA VAL A 22 2.76 -1.45 3.80
C VAL A 22 3.06 -2.92 3.51
N LYS A 23 3.08 -3.77 4.54
CA LYS A 23 3.37 -5.20 4.39
C LYS A 23 2.33 -5.91 3.53
N ASP A 24 1.04 -5.73 3.84
CA ASP A 24 -0.05 -6.42 3.15
C ASP A 24 -0.11 -6.00 1.68
N CYS A 25 -0.01 -4.69 1.40
CA CYS A 25 -0.03 -4.19 0.03
C CYS A 25 1.20 -4.65 -0.77
N SER A 26 2.41 -4.55 -0.20
CA SER A 26 3.63 -5.03 -0.87
C SER A 26 3.57 -6.53 -1.17
N ALA A 27 3.09 -7.34 -0.23
CA ALA A 27 2.96 -8.79 -0.39
C ALA A 27 1.98 -9.17 -1.51
N ARG A 28 0.95 -8.36 -1.74
CA ARG A 28 -0.02 -8.54 -2.83
C ARG A 28 0.52 -8.11 -4.19
N ILE A 29 1.28 -7.01 -4.25
CA ILE A 29 1.79 -6.48 -5.53
C ILE A 29 2.99 -7.29 -6.04
N LEU A 30 3.86 -7.80 -5.15
CA LEU A 30 5.10 -8.46 -5.56
C LEU A 30 4.89 -9.63 -6.54
N PRO A 31 3.96 -10.58 -6.31
CA PRO A 31 3.70 -11.67 -7.26
C PRO A 31 3.23 -11.18 -8.64
N LEU A 32 2.51 -10.05 -8.69
CA LEU A 32 1.99 -9.49 -9.94
C LEU A 32 3.12 -9.02 -10.87
N VAL A 33 4.28 -8.64 -10.32
CA VAL A 33 5.45 -8.26 -11.11
C VAL A 33 5.89 -9.43 -12.00
N ASP A 34 5.90 -10.65 -11.46
CA ASP A 34 6.31 -11.84 -12.20
C ASP A 34 5.24 -12.35 -13.16
N MET A 35 3.96 -12.06 -12.89
CA MET A 35 2.83 -12.45 -13.75
C MET A 35 2.73 -11.62 -15.04
N VAL A 36 3.19 -10.36 -15.02
CA VAL A 36 3.11 -9.50 -16.20
C VAL A 36 4.23 -9.80 -17.19
N SER A 37 3.84 -10.38 -18.33
CA SER A 37 4.77 -10.73 -19.42
C SER A 37 5.38 -9.50 -20.11
N ASP A 38 4.58 -8.46 -20.38
CA ASP A 38 5.05 -7.25 -21.05
C ASP A 38 6.04 -6.47 -20.17
N LYS A 39 7.25 -6.26 -20.70
CA LYS A 39 8.35 -5.61 -19.96
C LYS A 39 8.03 -4.18 -19.55
N LYS A 40 7.30 -3.41 -20.38
CA LYS A 40 6.97 -2.01 -20.07
C LYS A 40 5.93 -1.93 -18.95
N THR A 41 4.94 -2.80 -18.99
CA THR A 41 3.86 -2.88 -18.01
C THR A 41 4.36 -3.44 -16.69
N ARG A 42 5.20 -4.49 -16.74
CA ARG A 42 5.87 -5.05 -15.55
C ARG A 42 6.65 -4.00 -14.78
N LYS A 43 7.43 -3.15 -15.45
CA LYS A 43 8.15 -2.05 -14.81
C LYS A 43 7.24 -1.05 -14.08
N LYS A 44 6.00 -0.87 -14.53
CA LYS A 44 5.04 0.00 -13.85
C LYS A 44 4.50 -0.65 -12.58
N VAL A 45 4.23 -1.95 -12.61
CA VAL A 45 3.82 -2.73 -11.44
C VAL A 45 4.96 -2.77 -10.41
N GLU A 46 6.19 -2.99 -10.85
CA GLU A 46 7.41 -2.92 -10.02
C GLU A 46 7.57 -1.55 -9.36
N ALA A 47 7.41 -0.46 -10.12
CA ALA A 47 7.48 0.89 -9.55
C ALA A 47 6.38 1.17 -8.50
N VAL A 48 5.21 0.55 -8.63
CA VAL A 48 4.14 0.63 -7.62
C VAL A 48 4.54 -0.15 -6.37
N TYR A 49 5.09 -1.36 -6.53
CA TYR A 49 5.64 -2.13 -5.42
C TYR A 49 6.69 -1.32 -4.65
N ASP A 50 7.68 -0.76 -5.35
CA ASP A 50 8.76 0.03 -4.74
C ASP A 50 8.22 1.25 -3.98
N MET A 51 7.24 1.95 -4.54
CA MET A 51 6.61 3.11 -3.90
C MET A 51 5.91 2.72 -2.59
N ILE A 52 5.11 1.66 -2.61
CA ILE A 52 4.39 1.18 -1.42
C ILE A 52 5.39 0.65 -0.38
N HIS A 53 6.34 -0.19 -0.81
CA HIS A 53 7.34 -0.79 0.06
C HIS A 53 8.24 0.25 0.73
N GLY A 54 8.58 1.33 0.02
CA GLY A 54 9.35 2.46 0.54
C GLY A 54 8.54 3.51 1.31
N SER A 55 7.23 3.33 1.46
CA SER A 55 6.36 4.29 2.17
C SER A 55 6.57 4.23 3.69
N PRO A 56 6.30 5.32 4.44
CA PRO A 56 6.36 5.30 5.90
C PRO A 56 5.47 4.21 6.50
N VAL A 57 5.99 3.40 7.41
CA VAL A 57 5.20 2.32 8.03
C VAL A 57 4.11 2.84 8.96
N LYS A 58 4.24 4.05 9.53
CA LYS A 58 3.20 4.65 10.36
C LYS A 58 1.91 4.89 9.57
N SER A 59 0.77 4.73 10.20
CA SER A 59 -0.56 5.06 9.66
C SER A 59 -1.34 5.83 10.72
N ASN A 60 -2.29 6.68 10.30
CA ASN A 60 -3.17 7.40 11.21
C ASN A 60 -4.55 7.61 10.58
N ASN A 61 -5.50 8.10 11.38
CA ASN A 61 -6.88 8.29 10.92
C ASN A 61 -7.01 9.28 9.76
N SER A 62 -6.10 10.24 9.59
CA SER A 62 -6.21 11.22 8.49
C SER A 62 -5.95 10.60 7.13
N VAL A 63 -5.15 9.52 7.07
CA VAL A 63 -4.83 8.83 5.81
C VAL A 63 -5.58 7.53 5.60
N ARG A 64 -6.36 7.09 6.59
CA ARG A 64 -7.08 5.81 6.56
C ARG A 64 -7.94 5.62 5.30
N GLN A 65 -8.63 6.67 4.85
CA GLN A 65 -9.43 6.59 3.63
C GLN A 65 -8.54 6.38 2.40
N ILE A 66 -7.38 7.03 2.33
CA ILE A 66 -6.44 6.86 1.21
C ILE A 66 -5.87 5.44 1.21
N GLU A 67 -5.59 4.87 2.38
CA GLU A 67 -5.12 3.49 2.50
C GLU A 67 -6.16 2.48 2.02
N LEU A 68 -7.43 2.67 2.37
CA LEU A 68 -8.54 1.85 1.85
C LEU A 68 -8.66 2.01 0.32
N ASP A 69 -8.59 3.22 -0.20
CA ASP A 69 -8.65 3.47 -1.64
C ASP A 69 -7.48 2.79 -2.38
N VAL A 70 -6.28 2.75 -1.79
CA VAL A 70 -5.14 2.00 -2.35
C VAL A 70 -5.42 0.51 -2.36
N ILE A 71 -5.95 -0.06 -1.28
CA ILE A 71 -6.32 -1.48 -1.21
C ILE A 71 -7.32 -1.83 -2.31
N ASP A 72 -8.38 -1.02 -2.48
CA ASP A 72 -9.36 -1.20 -3.55
C ASP A 72 -8.71 -1.11 -4.94
N GLN A 73 -7.71 -0.25 -5.13
CA GLN A 73 -6.98 -0.19 -6.40
C GLN A 73 -6.07 -1.40 -6.61
N ILE A 74 -5.53 -2.02 -5.55
CA ILE A 74 -4.75 -3.25 -5.67
C ILE A 74 -5.67 -4.40 -6.11
N ASP A 75 -6.89 -4.49 -5.59
CA ASP A 75 -7.89 -5.46 -6.07
C ASP A 75 -8.14 -5.29 -7.58
N LEU A 76 -8.25 -4.05 -8.06
CA LEU A 76 -8.39 -3.76 -9.49
C LEU A 76 -7.13 -4.04 -10.31
N LEU A 77 -5.95 -3.95 -9.70
CA LEU A 77 -4.67 -4.27 -10.34
C LEU A 77 -4.55 -5.78 -10.54
N GLU A 78 -4.85 -6.56 -9.51
CA GLU A 78 -4.90 -8.03 -9.57
C GLU A 78 -5.83 -8.49 -10.70
N ALA A 79 -7.07 -7.98 -10.73
CA ALA A 79 -8.03 -8.31 -11.78
C ALA A 79 -7.56 -7.91 -13.19
N ALA A 80 -6.84 -6.78 -13.32
CA ALA A 80 -6.32 -6.31 -14.61
C ALA A 80 -5.11 -7.14 -15.09
N VAL A 81 -4.28 -7.62 -14.16
CA VAL A 81 -3.17 -8.54 -14.44
C VAL A 81 -3.71 -9.89 -14.88
N ASP A 82 -4.71 -10.42 -14.18
CA ASP A 82 -5.36 -11.69 -14.54
C ASP A 82 -6.04 -11.65 -15.91
N SER A 83 -6.58 -10.49 -16.31
CA SER A 83 -7.18 -10.29 -17.64
C SER A 83 -6.17 -9.87 -18.71
N GLU A 84 -4.88 -9.77 -18.39
CA GLU A 84 -3.80 -9.27 -19.26
C GLU A 84 -4.07 -7.88 -19.88
N ASP A 85 -4.88 -7.05 -19.22
CA ASP A 85 -5.30 -5.74 -19.74
C ASP A 85 -4.24 -4.67 -19.42
N SER A 86 -3.26 -4.54 -20.31
CA SER A 86 -2.11 -3.65 -20.14
C SER A 86 -2.47 -2.17 -19.96
N ASP A 87 -3.56 -1.72 -20.59
CA ASP A 87 -4.02 -0.33 -20.48
C ASP A 87 -4.63 -0.09 -19.10
N ARG A 88 -5.46 -1.04 -18.63
CA ARG A 88 -6.04 -0.99 -17.28
C ARG A 88 -4.97 -1.11 -16.20
N ILE A 89 -4.01 -2.03 -16.35
CA ILE A 89 -2.86 -2.14 -15.44
C ILE A 89 -2.14 -0.78 -15.35
N THR A 90 -1.86 -0.16 -16.50
CA THR A 90 -1.21 1.15 -16.54
C THR A 90 -2.00 2.24 -15.83
N ALA A 91 -3.32 2.28 -16.02
CA ALA A 91 -4.19 3.27 -15.40
C ALA A 91 -4.28 3.08 -13.88
N VAL A 92 -4.44 1.83 -13.43
CA VAL A 92 -4.51 1.48 -12.01
C VAL A 92 -3.18 1.77 -11.32
N CYS A 93 -2.04 1.38 -11.90
CA CYS A 93 -0.71 1.69 -11.35
C CYS A 93 -0.52 3.18 -11.12
N LYS A 94 -0.87 4.04 -12.10
CA LYS A 94 -0.79 5.50 -11.94
C LYS A 94 -1.65 6.00 -10.78
N LYS A 95 -2.84 5.43 -10.58
CA LYS A 95 -3.75 5.81 -9.51
C LYS A 95 -3.20 5.39 -8.14
N ILE A 96 -2.68 4.17 -8.00
CA ILE A 96 -2.01 3.70 -6.78
C ILE A 96 -0.84 4.61 -6.43
N THR A 97 0.06 4.90 -7.39
CA THR A 97 1.21 5.77 -7.15
C THR A 97 0.79 7.16 -6.65
N ARG A 98 -0.26 7.74 -7.23
CA ARG A 98 -0.78 9.05 -6.79
C ARG A 98 -1.34 9.00 -5.38
N LEU A 99 -2.12 7.98 -5.04
CA LEU A 99 -2.69 7.80 -3.71
C LEU A 99 -1.59 7.58 -2.67
N ALA A 100 -0.59 6.74 -2.99
CA ALA A 100 0.56 6.49 -2.12
C ALA A 100 1.39 7.76 -1.87
N ASP A 101 1.67 8.56 -2.91
CA ASP A 101 2.37 9.85 -2.75
C ASP A 101 1.57 10.81 -1.86
N GLU A 102 0.25 10.93 -2.09
CA GLU A 102 -0.62 11.79 -1.27
C GLU A 102 -0.64 11.34 0.19
N ARG A 103 -0.80 10.04 0.44
CA ARG A 103 -0.75 9.44 1.78
C ARG A 103 0.58 9.74 2.47
N ASN A 104 1.70 9.59 1.74
CA ASN A 104 3.03 9.84 2.26
C ASN A 104 3.25 11.33 2.57
N ARG A 105 2.72 12.24 1.74
CA ARG A 105 2.73 13.68 2.01
C ARG A 105 1.93 14.00 3.27
N GLN A 106 0.70 13.50 3.39
CA GLN A 106 -0.13 13.77 4.57
C GLN A 106 0.54 13.27 5.84
N LEU A 107 1.15 12.08 5.82
CA LEU A 107 1.93 11.58 6.95
C LEU A 107 3.22 12.32 7.20
N LYS A 108 3.72 13.12 6.27
CA LYS A 108 4.89 13.99 6.47
C LYS A 108 4.49 15.31 7.14
N TYR A 109 3.36 15.89 6.74
CA TYR A 109 2.94 17.23 7.16
C TYR A 109 1.89 17.27 8.30
N ASN A 110 1.18 16.16 8.57
CA ASN A 110 0.19 16.06 9.64
C ASN A 110 0.68 15.25 10.87
N ASN A 111 2.00 15.23 11.15
CA ASN A 111 2.48 14.79 12.48
C ASN A 111 2.53 15.95 13.46
#